data_AF-A0A7V9NKI0-F1
#
_entry.id   AF-A0A7V9NKI0-F1
#
_cell.length_a   1.000
_cell.length_b   1.000
_cell.length_c   1.000
_cell.angle_alpha   90.00
_cell.angle_beta   90.00
_cell.angle_gamma   90.00
#
_symmetry.space_group_name_H-M   'P 1'
#
loop_
_entity.id
_entity.type
_entity.pdbx_description
1 polymer ?
#
loop_
_entity_poly.entity_id
_entity_poly.type
_entity_poly.pdbx_seq_one_letter_code
_entity_poly.pdbx_strand_id
1 'polypeptide(L)'
;MPIAEHEARGDTSRIYHEIRQTLRVSGVNMNFRTWAGCPRFFPAMWASMQPIAASQAFESGADHVRGRAAELAGALPAVPTGTNTGESQRYQIRQALALYHYINPK
;
A
#
# COMPACT_ATOMS: atom_id res chain seq x y z
N MET A 1 3.21 -0.01 19.39
CA MET A 1 4.17 -0.67 18.48
C MET A 1 3.38 -1.21 17.29
N PRO A 2 3.90 -1.09 16.05
CA PRO A 2 3.27 -1.71 14.89
C PRO A 2 3.16 -3.22 15.08
N ILE A 3 2.06 -3.82 14.61
CA ILE A 3 1.87 -5.29 14.64
C ILE A 3 2.19 -5.84 13.25
N ALA A 4 3.24 -6.67 13.13
CA ALA A 4 3.58 -7.30 11.86
C ALA A 4 2.50 -8.30 11.42
N GLU A 5 2.39 -8.57 10.12
CA GLU A 5 1.36 -9.46 9.57
C GLU A 5 1.44 -10.88 10.15
N HIS A 6 2.65 -11.39 10.43
CA HIS A 6 2.85 -12.72 11.02
C HIS A 6 2.56 -12.76 12.54
N GLU A 7 2.54 -11.61 13.20
CA GLU A 7 2.24 -11.44 14.62
C GLU A 7 0.75 -11.19 14.87
N ALA A 8 0.00 -10.79 13.84
CA ALA A 8 -1.42 -10.49 13.94
C ALA A 8 -2.22 -11.71 14.43
N ARG A 9 -3.11 -11.48 15.39
CA ARG A 9 -4.04 -12.47 15.96
C ARG A 9 -5.42 -11.86 16.08
N GLY A 10 -6.45 -12.71 16.24
CA GLY A 10 -7.83 -12.27 16.46
C GLY A 10 -8.31 -11.24 15.43
N ASP A 11 -8.93 -10.16 15.91
CA ASP A 11 -9.47 -9.09 15.08
C ASP A 11 -8.45 -8.42 14.16
N THR A 12 -7.20 -8.24 14.61
CA THR A 12 -6.16 -7.64 13.77
C THR A 12 -5.89 -8.49 12.53
N SER A 13 -5.81 -9.81 12.67
CA SER A 13 -5.59 -10.72 11.54
C SER A 13 -6.76 -10.72 10.57
N ARG A 14 -8.00 -10.70 11.09
CA ARG A 14 -9.22 -10.57 10.29
C ARG A 14 -9.23 -9.26 9.50
N ILE A 15 -8.98 -8.12 10.17
CA ILE A 15 -8.96 -6.81 9.52
C ILE A 15 -7.85 -6.72 8.48
N TYR A 16 -6.65 -7.28 8.72
CA TYR A 16 -5.59 -7.35 7.72
C TYR A 16 -6.00 -8.13 6.48
N HIS A 17 -6.75 -9.23 6.66
CA HIS A 17 -7.32 -9.95 5.53
C HIS A 17 -8.33 -9.08 4.75
N GLU A 18 -9.24 -8.40 5.45
CA GLU A 18 -10.21 -7.49 4.83
C GLU A 18 -9.56 -6.33 4.07
N ILE A 19 -8.49 -5.73 4.61
CA ILE A 19 -7.70 -4.68 3.96
C ILE A 19 -7.12 -5.19 2.63
N ARG A 20 -6.49 -6.38 2.64
CA ARG A 20 -5.91 -6.97 1.42
C ARG A 20 -6.96 -7.21 0.35
N GLN A 21 -8.15 -7.72 0.73
CA GLN A 21 -9.25 -7.95 -0.21
C GLN A 21 -9.85 -6.64 -0.72
N THR A 22 -10.11 -5.68 0.17
CA THR A 22 -10.76 -4.41 -0.16
C THR A 22 -9.86 -3.54 -1.04
N LEU A 23 -8.59 -3.41 -0.67
CA LEU A 23 -7.63 -2.59 -1.42
C LEU A 23 -6.95 -3.36 -2.57
N ARG A 24 -7.18 -4.68 -2.69
CA ARG A 24 -6.58 -5.58 -3.70
C ARG A 24 -5.05 -5.58 -3.66
N VAL A 25 -4.49 -5.59 -2.46
CA VAL A 25 -3.04 -5.50 -2.21
C VAL A 25 -2.50 -6.81 -1.64
N SER A 26 -1.24 -7.15 -1.94
CA SER A 26 -0.62 -8.39 -1.44
C SER A 26 -0.10 -8.29 -0.01
N GLY A 27 0.01 -7.07 0.54
CA GLY A 27 0.49 -6.83 1.91
C GLY A 27 -0.17 -5.60 2.53
N VAL A 28 -0.06 -5.49 3.86
CA VAL A 28 -0.69 -4.42 4.64
C VAL A 28 0.28 -3.25 4.80
N ASN A 29 -0.15 -2.06 4.38
CA ASN A 29 0.64 -0.83 4.50
C ASN A 29 1.05 -0.57 5.96
N MET A 30 2.23 0.01 6.17
CA MET A 30 2.78 0.33 7.48
C MET A 30 1.82 1.17 8.34
N ASN A 31 1.01 2.04 7.72
CA ASN A 31 0.02 2.86 8.42
C ASN A 31 -0.98 1.98 9.21
N PHE A 32 -1.58 0.99 8.55
CA PHE A 32 -2.49 0.05 9.19
C PHE A 32 -1.77 -0.81 10.24
N ARG A 33 -0.52 -1.22 9.98
CA ARG A 33 0.28 -1.97 10.96
C ARG A 33 0.55 -1.17 12.23
N THR A 34 0.79 0.11 12.09
CA THR A 34 0.96 1.05 13.20
C THR A 34 -0.33 1.17 14.00
N TRP A 35 -1.46 1.39 13.31
CA TRP A 35 -2.77 1.53 13.97
C TRP A 35 -3.26 0.26 14.63
N ALA A 36 -2.90 -0.92 14.14
CA ALA A 36 -3.23 -2.19 14.77
C ALA A 36 -2.74 -2.31 16.22
N GLY A 37 -1.70 -1.56 16.61
CA GLY A 37 -1.27 -1.44 17.99
C GLY A 37 -2.27 -0.73 18.92
N CYS A 38 -3.33 -0.14 18.38
CA CYS A 38 -4.40 0.56 19.10
C CYS A 38 -5.71 -0.25 19.02
N PRO A 39 -5.96 -1.18 19.96
CA PRO A 39 -6.96 -2.26 19.81
C PRO A 39 -8.42 -1.79 19.70
N ARG A 40 -8.76 -0.64 20.27
CA ARG A 40 -10.12 -0.06 20.12
C ARG A 40 -10.27 0.81 18.88
N PHE A 41 -9.18 1.49 18.49
CA PHE A 41 -9.19 2.42 17.38
C PHE A 41 -9.21 1.68 16.04
N PHE A 42 -8.34 0.68 15.87
CA PHE A 42 -8.14 0.03 14.59
C PHE A 42 -9.41 -0.65 14.03
N PRO A 43 -10.18 -1.42 14.81
CA PRO A 43 -11.43 -1.99 14.33
C PRO A 43 -12.48 -0.92 14.01
N ALA A 44 -12.62 0.11 14.84
CA ALA A 44 -13.61 1.18 14.64
C ALA A 44 -13.28 2.04 13.41
N MET A 45 -12.00 2.37 13.23
CA MET A 45 -11.50 3.09 12.06
C MET A 45 -11.73 2.27 10.80
N TRP A 46 -11.34 0.99 10.80
CA TRP A 46 -11.52 0.14 9.62
C TRP A 46 -12.99 -0.06 9.26
N ALA A 47 -13.86 -0.31 10.25
CA ALA A 47 -15.30 -0.45 10.00
C ALA A 47 -15.90 0.80 9.32
N SER A 48 -15.39 1.99 9.65
CA SER A 48 -15.82 3.24 9.03
C SER A 48 -15.19 3.47 7.64
N MET A 49 -13.92 3.09 7.46
CA MET A 49 -13.16 3.31 6.22
C MET A 49 -13.50 2.29 5.13
N GLN A 50 -13.78 1.04 5.50
CA GLN A 50 -13.96 -0.08 4.57
C GLN A 50 -14.97 0.21 3.44
N PRO A 51 -16.19 0.73 3.68
CA PRO A 51 -17.13 1.00 2.59
C PRO A 51 -16.64 2.10 1.64
N ILE A 52 -15.87 3.06 2.15
CA ILE A 52 -15.26 4.11 1.32
C ILE A 52 -14.14 3.49 0.49
N ALA A 53 -13.24 2.73 1.12
CA ALA A 53 -12.13 2.05 0.47
C ALA A 53 -12.57 1.03 -0.60
N ALA A 54 -13.75 0.44 -0.44
CA ALA A 54 -14.35 -0.47 -1.41
C ALA A 54 -15.02 0.25 -2.61
N SER A 55 -15.17 1.57 -2.54
CA SER A 55 -15.89 2.34 -3.57
C SER A 55 -15.05 2.58 -4.82
N GLN A 56 -15.73 2.73 -5.96
CA GLN A 56 -15.08 3.15 -7.20
C GLN A 56 -14.47 4.56 -7.10
N ALA A 57 -15.08 5.44 -6.30
CA ALA A 57 -14.57 6.79 -6.08
C ALA A 57 -13.20 6.78 -5.39
N PHE A 58 -13.00 5.88 -4.42
CA PHE A 58 -11.70 5.70 -3.77
C PHE A 58 -10.65 5.18 -4.76
N GLU A 59 -10.97 4.14 -5.54
CA GLU A 59 -10.04 3.62 -6.56
C GLU A 59 -9.67 4.69 -7.60
N SER A 60 -10.66 5.47 -8.06
CA SER A 60 -10.43 6.56 -9.00
C SER A 60 -9.57 7.68 -8.41
N GLY A 61 -9.74 7.96 -7.12
CA GLY A 61 -8.88 8.89 -6.39
C GLY A 61 -7.44 8.39 -6.28
N ALA A 62 -7.25 7.10 -5.97
CA ALA A 62 -5.94 6.46 -5.94
C ALA A 62 -5.26 6.50 -7.33
N ASP A 63 -6.01 6.24 -8.41
CA ASP A 63 -5.52 6.35 -9.78
C ASP A 63 -5.09 7.77 -10.13
N HIS A 64 -5.88 8.78 -9.73
CA HIS A 64 -5.53 10.18 -9.92
C HIS A 64 -4.23 10.54 -9.19
N VAL A 65 -4.10 10.17 -7.90
CA VAL A 65 -2.89 10.42 -7.11
C VAL A 65 -1.68 9.74 -7.75
N ARG A 66 -1.84 8.49 -8.22
CA ARG A 66 -0.79 7.75 -8.92
C ARG A 66 -0.33 8.45 -10.19
N GLY A 67 -1.27 8.86 -11.04
CA GLY A 67 -1.00 9.57 -12.29
C GLY A 67 -0.28 10.89 -12.04
N ARG A 68 -0.77 11.69 -11.08
CA ARG A 68 -0.16 12.97 -10.73
C ARG A 68 1.24 12.81 -10.14
N ALA A 69 1.47 11.80 -9.31
CA ALA A 69 2.79 11.50 -8.77
C ALA A 69 3.78 11.10 -9.88
N ALA A 70 3.35 10.28 -10.86
CA ALA A 70 4.18 9.90 -11.99
C ALA A 70 4.53 11.10 -12.89
N GLU A 71 3.56 11.98 -13.15
CA GLU A 71 3.77 13.23 -13.91
C GLU A 71 4.81 14.12 -13.22
N LEU A 72 4.65 14.36 -11.91
CA LEU A 72 5.58 15.16 -11.12
C LEU A 72 6.99 14.54 -11.07
N ALA A 73 7.09 13.22 -10.93
CA ALA A 73 8.37 12.52 -10.95
C ALA A 73 9.06 12.62 -12.32
N GLY A 74 8.30 12.57 -13.42
CA GLY A 74 8.84 12.71 -14.78
C GLY A 74 9.41 14.11 -15.06
N ALA A 75 8.99 15.13 -14.32
CA ALA A 75 9.51 16.49 -14.41
C ALA A 75 10.82 16.70 -13.61
N LEU A 76 11.24 15.72 -12.79
CA LEU A 76 12.48 15.82 -12.03
C LEU A 76 13.70 15.63 -12.94
N PRO A 77 14.85 16.26 -12.61
CA PRO A 77 16.10 16.01 -13.32
C PRO A 77 16.49 14.54 -13.31
N ALA A 78 17.07 14.06 -14.40
CA ALA A 78 17.55 12.69 -14.48
C ALA A 78 18.59 12.42 -13.40
N VAL A 79 18.37 11.35 -12.62
CA VAL A 79 19.33 10.87 -11.63
C VAL A 79 20.24 9.85 -12.31
N PRO A 80 21.58 9.90 -12.13
CA PRO A 80 22.48 8.89 -12.68
C PRO A 80 22.10 7.49 -12.18
N THR A 81 21.68 6.61 -13.10
CA THR A 81 21.25 5.23 -12.79
C THR A 81 22.39 4.23 -12.90
N GLY A 82 23.62 4.63 -12.53
CA GLY A 82 24.84 3.83 -12.66
C GLY A 82 24.86 2.63 -11.71
N THR A 83 24.01 1.64 -11.94
CA THR A 83 23.95 0.41 -11.14
C THR A 83 24.35 -0.76 -12.01
N ASN A 84 25.35 -1.53 -11.58
CA ASN A 84 25.78 -2.76 -12.25
C ASN A 84 24.79 -3.91 -11.94
N THR A 85 23.54 -3.77 -12.38
CA THR A 85 22.47 -4.76 -12.16
C THR A 85 22.21 -5.59 -13.41
N GLY A 86 22.21 -6.91 -13.27
CA GLY A 86 21.83 -7.83 -14.33
C GLY A 86 20.32 -7.78 -14.65
N GLU A 87 19.92 -8.44 -15.75
CA GLU A 87 18.53 -8.38 -16.23
C GLU A 87 17.52 -8.90 -15.21
N SER A 88 17.83 -10.02 -14.55
CA SER A 88 16.96 -10.60 -13.51
C SER A 88 16.74 -9.64 -12.34
N GLN A 89 17.79 -8.94 -11.91
CA GLN A 89 17.70 -7.95 -10.83
C GLN A 89 16.84 -6.76 -11.25
N ARG A 90 17.02 -6.26 -12.47
CA ARG A 90 16.19 -5.17 -13.01
C ARG A 90 14.71 -5.58 -13.08
N TYR A 91 14.43 -6.81 -13.50
CA TYR A 91 13.07 -7.34 -13.51
C TYR A 91 12.46 -7.34 -12.10
N GLN A 92 13.17 -7.89 -11.10
CA GLN A 92 12.69 -7.94 -9.71
C GLN A 92 12.46 -6.54 -9.12
N ILE A 93 13.37 -5.59 -9.37
CA ILE A 93 13.19 -4.20 -8.94
C ILE A 93 11.93 -3.58 -9.57
N ARG A 94 11.70 -3.78 -10.87
CA ARG A 94 10.48 -3.27 -11.52
C ARG A 94 9.21 -3.88 -10.93
N GLN A 95 9.20 -5.18 -10.63
CA GLN A 95 8.04 -5.83 -10.01
C GLN A 95 7.78 -5.29 -8.60
N ALA A 96 8.82 -5.12 -7.79
CA ALA A 96 8.70 -4.53 -6.46
C ALA A 96 8.20 -3.07 -6.53
N LEU A 97 8.74 -2.26 -7.45
CA LEU A 97 8.30 -0.88 -7.65
C LEU A 97 6.84 -0.82 -8.14
N ALA A 98 6.43 -1.71 -9.05
CA ALA A 98 5.05 -1.79 -9.52
C ALA A 98 4.07 -2.08 -8.36
N LEU A 99 4.46 -2.95 -7.44
CA LEU A 99 3.68 -3.23 -6.23
C LEU A 99 3.49 -1.96 -5.39
N TYR A 100 4.57 -1.26 -5.05
CA TYR A 100 4.47 -0.03 -4.24
C TYR A 100 3.76 1.10 -4.98
N HIS A 101 3.92 1.18 -6.30
CA HIS A 101 3.20 2.14 -7.13
C HIS A 101 1.69 1.91 -7.10
N TYR A 102 1.24 0.66 -6.94
CA TYR A 102 -0.16 0.31 -6.76
C TYR A 102 -0.67 0.59 -5.33
N ILE A 103 0.10 0.18 -4.32
CA ILE A 103 -0.30 0.23 -2.90
C ILE A 103 -0.29 1.66 -2.35
N ASN A 104 0.75 2.45 -2.61
CA ASN A 104 0.98 3.72 -1.90
C ASN A 104 -0.10 4.80 -2.12
N PRO A 105 -0.77 4.89 -3.28
CA PRO A 105 -1.88 5.83 -3.47
C PRO A 105 -3.17 5.46 -2.71
N LYS A 106 -3.22 4.28 -2.06
CA LYS A 106 -4.35 3.79 -1.25
C LYS A 106 -4.05 3.91 0.24
#